data_AF-A0A6J2KB15-F1
#
_entry.id   AF-A0A6J2KB15-F1
#
_cell.length_a   1.000
_cell.length_b   1.000
_cell.length_c   1.000
_cell.angle_alpha   90.00
_cell.angle_beta   90.00
_cell.angle_gamma   90.00
#
_symmetry.space_group_name_H-M   'P 1'
#
loop_
_entity.id
_entity.type
_entity.pdbx_description
1 polymer ?
#
loop_
_entity_poly.entity_id
_entity_poly.type
_entity_poly.pdbx_seq_one_letter_code
_entity_poly.pdbx_strand_id
1 'polypeptide(L)'
;MQTAIPLACLLSVIRPPGVQFENSLLQIAPIDKSKCPFVKNTNDVGFQLYTRHNPTVYQELVYGDDEKLFASNIDFNDKTVLYFHAFMEQPDDGSGIMIREAYVQRGDTNVIMIDAHHLEAGPWYVTAAQNTWYIGRFAAQFIDFLVTR
;
A
#
# COMPACT_ATOMS: atom_id res chain seq x y z
N MET A 1 -27.14 -0.47 16.58
CA MET A 1 -26.24 0.33 17.45
C MET A 1 -25.26 1.05 16.54
N GLN A 2 -25.35 2.37 16.41
CA GLN A 2 -24.37 3.16 15.66
C GLN A 2 -23.05 3.10 16.41
N THR A 3 -22.05 2.44 15.83
CA THR A 3 -20.67 2.52 16.28
C THR A 3 -20.23 3.96 16.03
N ALA A 4 -20.21 4.77 17.09
CA ALA A 4 -19.65 6.10 17.02
C ALA A 4 -18.18 5.97 16.64
N ILE A 5 -17.85 6.25 15.38
CA ILE A 5 -16.47 6.35 14.93
C ILE A 5 -15.86 7.51 15.71
N PRO A 6 -14.83 7.29 16.54
CA PRO A 6 -14.18 8.37 17.27
C PRO A 6 -13.81 9.49 16.29
N LEU A 7 -13.99 10.77 16.67
CA LEU A 7 -13.65 11.91 15.82
C LEU A 7 -12.20 11.82 15.29
N ALA A 8 -11.30 11.22 16.06
CA ALA A 8 -9.93 10.88 15.66
C ALA A 8 -9.86 9.97 14.41
N CYS A 9 -10.77 9.01 14.25
CA CYS A 9 -10.87 8.15 13.08
C CYS A 9 -11.62 8.82 11.90
N LEU A 10 -12.28 9.96 12.14
CA LEU A 10 -12.79 10.81 11.07
C LEU A 10 -11.67 11.69 10.50
N LEU A 11 -10.76 12.17 11.36
CA LEU A 11 -9.58 12.94 10.95
C LEU A 11 -8.55 12.08 10.21
N SER A 12 -8.49 10.77 10.48
CA SER A 12 -7.68 9.83 9.69
C SER A 12 -8.17 9.64 8.25
N VAL A 13 -9.35 10.20 7.88
CA VAL A 13 -9.87 10.21 6.50
C VAL A 13 -9.22 11.32 5.68
N ILE A 14 -8.77 12.38 6.35
CA ILE A 14 -8.01 13.46 5.73
C ILE A 14 -6.57 12.97 5.77
N ARG A 15 -5.91 12.86 4.60
CA ARG A 15 -4.49 12.47 4.51
C ARG A 15 -3.71 13.14 5.65
N PRO A 16 -3.07 12.37 6.56
CA PRO A 16 -2.32 12.97 7.65
C PRO A 16 -1.35 14.00 7.08
N PRO A 17 -1.19 15.17 7.72
CA PRO A 17 -0.30 16.21 7.21
C PRO A 17 1.09 15.64 6.93
N GLY A 18 1.71 16.09 5.85
CA GLY A 18 3.06 15.73 5.47
C GLY A 18 3.94 16.96 5.36
N VAL A 19 5.24 16.77 5.53
CA VAL A 19 6.27 17.81 5.34
C VAL A 19 7.18 17.35 4.22
N GLN A 20 7.38 18.20 3.22
CA GLN A 20 8.40 17.97 2.18
C GLN A 20 9.78 18.12 2.81
N PHE A 21 10.61 17.08 2.66
CA PHE A 21 11.99 17.06 3.11
C PHE A 21 12.86 16.52 1.97
N GLU A 22 13.74 17.38 1.44
CA GLU A 22 14.49 17.12 0.21
C GLU A 22 13.56 16.72 -0.94
N ASN A 23 13.68 15.49 -1.46
CA ASN A 23 12.89 14.96 -2.57
C ASN A 23 11.78 14.01 -2.11
N SER A 24 11.47 13.96 -0.81
CA SER A 24 10.54 13.01 -0.21
C SER A 24 9.46 13.72 0.61
N LEU A 25 8.24 13.17 0.60
CA LEU A 25 7.15 13.63 1.45
C LEU A 25 7.14 12.83 2.76
N LEU A 26 7.54 13.45 3.86
CA LEU A 26 7.49 12.81 5.18
C LEU A 26 6.10 12.98 5.79
N GLN A 27 5.40 11.87 5.98
CA GLN A 27 4.16 11.89 6.74
C GLN A 27 4.44 11.94 8.25
N ILE A 28 3.78 12.86 8.96
CA ILE A 28 4.14 13.18 10.36
C ILE A 28 3.28 12.48 11.43
N ALA A 29 2.24 11.76 11.01
CA ALA A 29 1.34 11.06 11.92
C ALA A 29 0.71 9.84 11.25
N PRO A 30 0.89 8.62 11.81
CA PRO A 30 0.23 7.43 11.30
C PRO A 30 -1.19 7.31 11.85
N ILE A 31 -2.03 6.55 11.14
CA ILE A 31 -3.34 6.14 11.65
C ILE A 31 -3.14 5.01 12.66
N ASP A 32 -3.51 5.22 13.92
CA ASP A 32 -3.40 4.19 14.98
C ASP A 32 -4.53 3.15 14.86
N LYS A 33 -4.23 1.97 14.31
CA LYS A 33 -5.23 0.90 14.12
C LYS A 33 -5.68 0.24 15.43
N SER A 34 -4.96 0.41 16.54
CA SER A 34 -5.45 -0.03 17.85
C SER A 34 -6.67 0.79 18.31
N LYS A 35 -6.73 2.07 17.92
CA LYS A 35 -7.85 2.99 18.25
C LYS A 35 -8.89 3.04 17.13
N CYS A 36 -8.47 2.86 15.88
CA CYS A 36 -9.31 2.89 14.69
C CYS A 36 -9.20 1.54 13.95
N PRO A 37 -9.77 0.45 14.50
CA PRO A 37 -9.53 -0.91 14.00
C PRO A 37 -10.24 -1.21 12.67
N PHE A 38 -11.19 -0.38 12.27
CA PHE A 38 -11.85 -0.50 10.99
C PHE A 38 -10.87 -0.08 9.88
N VAL A 39 -10.48 -1.04 9.05
CA VAL A 39 -9.79 -0.77 7.79
C VAL A 39 -10.79 -0.10 6.86
N LYS A 40 -10.44 1.08 6.34
CA LYS A 40 -11.13 1.68 5.20
C LYS A 40 -10.38 1.23 3.95
N ASN A 41 -11.08 0.54 3.05
CA ASN A 41 -10.60 0.14 1.72
C ASN A 41 -9.86 1.29 1.01
N THR A 42 -8.94 0.97 0.10
CA THR A 42 -8.11 1.85 -0.77
C THR A 42 -7.38 3.02 -0.09
N ASN A 43 -7.68 3.36 1.15
CA ASN A 43 -7.17 4.54 1.84
C ASN A 43 -6.12 4.17 2.89
N ASP A 44 -6.13 2.95 3.42
CA ASP A 44 -5.15 2.52 4.43
C ASP A 44 -3.97 1.76 3.82
N VAL A 45 -4.27 0.90 2.84
CA VAL A 45 -3.29 0.09 2.12
C VAL A 45 -3.69 0.04 0.65
N GLY A 46 -2.79 0.45 -0.24
CA GLY A 46 -2.95 0.41 -1.69
C GLY A 46 -2.12 -0.69 -2.34
N PHE A 47 -2.56 -1.19 -3.49
CA PHE A 47 -1.83 -2.19 -4.29
C PHE A 47 -1.52 -1.60 -5.67
N GLN A 48 -0.26 -1.22 -5.88
CA GLN A 48 0.20 -0.56 -7.10
C GLN A 48 0.89 -1.56 -8.00
N LEU A 49 0.23 -1.97 -9.10
CA LEU A 49 0.79 -2.89 -10.07
C LEU A 49 1.69 -2.17 -11.07
N TYR A 50 2.92 -2.64 -11.17
CA TYR A 50 3.86 -2.35 -12.24
C TYR A 50 4.18 -3.62 -13.01
N THR A 51 4.27 -3.49 -14.32
CA THR A 51 4.72 -4.55 -15.23
C THR A 51 5.65 -3.93 -16.27
N ARG A 52 6.22 -4.75 -17.15
CA ARG A 52 6.97 -4.25 -18.31
C ARG A 52 6.11 -3.36 -19.23
N HIS A 53 4.79 -3.53 -19.22
CA HIS A 53 3.86 -2.74 -20.03
C HIS A 53 3.46 -1.39 -19.40
N ASN A 54 3.71 -1.21 -18.11
CA ASN A 54 3.49 0.04 -17.39
C ASN A 54 4.59 0.27 -16.32
N PRO A 55 5.86 0.48 -16.76
CA PRO A 55 7.00 0.46 -15.86
C PRO A 55 7.10 1.69 -14.95
N THR A 56 6.47 2.81 -15.32
CA THR A 56 6.58 4.10 -14.64
C THR A 56 5.31 4.53 -13.93
N VAL A 57 4.14 4.16 -14.46
CA VAL A 57 2.82 4.53 -13.91
C VAL A 57 2.12 3.26 -13.51
N TYR A 58 1.77 3.14 -12.23
CA TYR A 58 1.08 1.96 -11.72
C TYR A 58 -0.36 1.89 -12.22
N GLN A 59 -0.90 0.68 -12.24
CA GLN A 59 -2.33 0.43 -12.25
C GLN A 59 -2.76 0.03 -10.84
N GLU A 60 -3.78 0.68 -10.30
CA GLU A 60 -4.28 0.35 -8.97
C GLU A 60 -5.08 -0.95 -9.04
N LEU A 61 -4.67 -1.94 -8.22
CA LEU A 61 -5.47 -3.13 -7.97
C LEU A 61 -6.29 -2.92 -6.71
N VAL A 62 -7.57 -3.29 -6.76
CA VAL A 62 -8.49 -3.14 -5.64
C VAL A 62 -8.98 -4.52 -5.21
N TYR A 63 -8.83 -4.82 -3.92
CA TYR A 63 -9.31 -6.07 -3.34
C TYR A 63 -10.81 -6.27 -3.61
N GLY A 64 -11.16 -7.40 -4.23
CA GLY A 64 -12.55 -7.75 -4.56
C GLY A 64 -13.11 -7.08 -5.82
N ASP A 65 -12.29 -6.37 -6.59
CA ASP A 65 -12.68 -5.72 -7.84
C ASP A 65 -12.11 -6.48 -9.04
N ASP A 66 -12.89 -7.44 -9.54
CA ASP A 66 -12.52 -8.28 -10.69
C ASP A 66 -12.38 -7.44 -11.97
N GLU A 67 -13.18 -6.39 -12.13
CA GLU A 67 -13.14 -5.53 -13.32
C GLU A 67 -11.81 -4.77 -13.40
N LYS A 68 -11.37 -4.15 -12.31
CA LYS A 68 -10.06 -3.49 -12.26
C LYS A 68 -8.91 -4.48 -12.44
N LEU A 69 -9.02 -5.68 -11.87
CA LEU A 69 -8.00 -6.73 -11.99
C LEU A 69 -7.81 -7.14 -13.46
N PHE A 70 -8.89 -7.48 -14.16
CA PHE A 70 -8.84 -7.92 -15.55
C PHE A 70 -8.60 -6.79 -16.56
N ALA A 71 -8.87 -5.54 -16.19
CA ALA A 71 -8.51 -4.37 -17.00
C ALA A 71 -7.03 -3.94 -16.83
N SER A 72 -6.31 -4.52 -15.88
CA SER A 72 -4.89 -4.24 -15.65
C SER A 72 -3.98 -5.07 -16.56
N ASN A 73 -2.68 -4.80 -16.50
CA ASN A 73 -1.64 -5.55 -17.20
C ASN A 73 -1.17 -6.79 -16.42
N ILE A 74 -1.86 -7.20 -15.35
CA ILE A 74 -1.45 -8.36 -14.56
C ILE A 74 -1.49 -9.62 -15.44
N ASP A 75 -0.43 -10.42 -15.41
CA ASP A 75 -0.39 -11.72 -16.09
C ASP A 75 -0.19 -12.84 -15.07
N PHE A 76 -1.18 -13.71 -14.92
CA PHE A 76 -1.11 -14.83 -13.96
C PHE A 76 -0.10 -15.92 -14.37
N ASN A 77 0.46 -15.87 -15.59
CA ASN A 77 1.57 -16.72 -16.00
C ASN A 77 2.94 -16.19 -15.55
N ASP A 78 3.01 -14.90 -15.21
CA ASP A 78 4.23 -14.26 -14.75
C ASP A 78 4.43 -14.46 -13.25
N LYS A 79 5.70 -14.37 -12.82
CA LYS A 79 6.01 -14.32 -11.39
C LYS A 79 5.47 -13.02 -10.80
N THR A 80 4.90 -13.10 -9.61
CA THR A 80 4.44 -11.93 -8.85
C THR A 80 5.37 -11.67 -7.67
N VAL A 81 5.83 -10.42 -7.56
CA VAL A 81 6.64 -9.92 -6.46
C VAL A 81 5.84 -8.87 -5.70
N LEU A 82 5.60 -9.11 -4.41
CA LEU A 82 4.99 -8.13 -3.53
C LEU A 82 6.10 -7.42 -2.76
N TYR A 83 6.10 -6.10 -2.81
CA TYR A 83 7.06 -5.27 -2.09
C TYR A 83 6.36 -4.45 -1.01
N PHE A 84 6.81 -4.60 0.22
CA PHE A 84 6.41 -3.77 1.35
C PHE A 84 7.54 -2.76 1.59
N HIS A 85 7.23 -1.47 1.53
CA HIS A 85 8.20 -0.43 1.90
C HIS A 85 8.43 -0.41 3.42
N ALA A 86 9.44 0.32 3.87
CA ALA A 86 9.77 0.43 5.28
C ALA A 86 9.12 1.66 5.95
N PHE A 87 9.43 1.83 7.24
CA PHE A 87 9.02 2.99 8.04
C PHE A 87 9.42 4.32 7.38
N MET A 88 8.47 5.24 7.27
CA MET A 88 8.61 6.56 6.63
C MET A 88 8.86 6.55 5.11
N GLU A 89 8.91 5.40 4.46
CA GLU A 89 9.00 5.31 3.00
C GLU A 89 7.61 5.35 2.33
N GLN A 90 7.62 5.60 1.02
CA GLN A 90 6.50 5.49 0.09
C GLN A 90 6.90 4.59 -1.08
N PRO A 91 5.93 4.02 -1.83
CA PRO A 91 6.21 3.18 -2.98
C PRO A 91 7.05 3.84 -4.09
N ASP A 92 6.97 5.17 -4.21
CA ASP A 92 7.66 5.97 -5.21
C ASP A 92 8.89 6.71 -4.68
N ASP A 93 9.39 6.34 -3.50
CA ASP A 93 10.63 6.84 -2.94
C ASP A 93 11.60 5.71 -2.52
N GLY A 94 12.80 6.12 -2.10
CA GLY A 94 13.78 5.27 -1.44
C GLY A 94 14.04 3.94 -2.13
N SER A 95 13.95 2.87 -1.34
CA SER A 95 14.20 1.50 -1.78
C SER A 95 13.15 0.96 -2.75
N GLY A 96 11.93 1.50 -2.74
CA GLY A 96 10.83 1.07 -3.59
C GLY A 96 11.11 1.29 -5.09
N ILE A 97 11.68 2.44 -5.43
CA ILE A 97 12.13 2.75 -6.80
C ILE A 97 13.13 1.70 -7.28
N MET A 98 14.16 1.42 -6.48
CA MET A 98 15.24 0.50 -6.86
C MET A 98 14.72 -0.91 -7.12
N ILE A 99 13.83 -1.40 -6.24
CA ILE A 99 13.24 -2.73 -6.38
C ILE A 99 12.35 -2.80 -7.63
N ARG A 100 11.44 -1.84 -7.80
CA ARG A 100 10.57 -1.77 -8.98
C ARG A 100 11.39 -1.79 -10.28
N GLU A 101 12.38 -0.91 -10.39
CA GLU A 101 13.21 -0.80 -11.59
C GLU A 101 13.99 -2.10 -11.85
N ALA A 102 14.58 -2.69 -10.82
CA ALA A 102 15.33 -3.93 -10.94
C ALA A 102 14.48 -5.11 -11.45
N TYR A 103 13.23 -5.24 -10.98
CA TYR A 103 12.35 -6.32 -11.41
C TYR A 103 11.75 -6.07 -12.79
N VAL A 104 11.23 -4.87 -13.04
CA VAL A 104 10.56 -4.53 -14.30
C VAL A 104 11.54 -4.54 -15.48
N GLN A 105 12.82 -4.24 -15.27
CA GLN A 105 13.84 -4.28 -16.33
C GLN A 105 14.37 -5.70 -16.61
N ARG A 106 14.22 -6.65 -15.67
CA ARG A 106 14.83 -7.98 -15.77
C ARG A 106 14.02 -8.97 -16.60
N GLY A 107 12.72 -8.74 -16.75
CA GLY A 107 11.83 -9.59 -17.53
C GLY A 107 10.36 -9.38 -17.17
N ASP A 108 9.53 -10.28 -17.65
CA ASP A 108 8.10 -10.30 -17.37
C ASP A 108 7.85 -10.72 -15.90
N THR A 109 7.30 -9.79 -15.11
CA THR A 109 7.05 -9.93 -13.67
C THR A 109 5.98 -8.92 -13.27
N ASN A 110 4.99 -9.38 -12.51
CA ASN A 110 4.04 -8.50 -11.84
C ASN A 110 4.70 -7.97 -10.56
N VAL A 111 5.03 -6.69 -10.51
CA VAL A 111 5.56 -6.05 -9.30
C VAL A 111 4.43 -5.28 -8.64
N ILE A 112 4.00 -5.74 -7.46
CA ILE A 112 2.93 -5.11 -6.69
C ILE A 112 3.56 -4.40 -5.51
N MET A 113 3.64 -3.06 -5.60
CA MET A 113 4.10 -2.22 -4.51
C MET A 113 2.93 -1.99 -3.55
N ILE A 114 3.15 -2.30 -2.28
CA ILE A 114 2.14 -2.15 -1.24
C ILE A 114 2.33 -0.78 -0.59
N ASP A 115 1.34 0.07 -0.76
CA ASP A 115 1.34 1.44 -0.26
C ASP A 115 0.67 1.50 1.13
N ALA A 116 1.46 1.63 2.19
CA ALA A 116 0.98 1.72 3.57
C ALA A 116 1.53 2.96 4.30
N HIS A 117 1.98 3.99 3.57
CA HIS A 117 2.64 5.17 4.15
C HIS A 117 1.82 5.87 5.25
N HIS A 118 0.50 5.87 5.13
CA HIS A 118 -0.43 6.40 6.14
C HIS A 118 -0.42 5.64 7.47
N LEU A 119 0.01 4.38 7.46
CA LEU A 119 0.09 3.52 8.64
C LEU A 119 1.49 3.48 9.22
N GLU A 120 2.51 3.83 8.42
CA GLU A 120 3.93 3.70 8.77
C GLU A 120 4.66 5.05 8.88
N ALA A 121 3.89 6.12 9.04
CA ALA A 121 4.39 7.48 9.21
C ALA A 121 5.18 7.68 10.52
N GLY A 122 6.25 8.49 10.42
CA GLY A 122 7.09 8.86 11.56
C GLY A 122 6.60 10.11 12.28
N PRO A 123 7.12 10.43 13.48
CA PRO A 123 8.15 9.71 14.24
C PRO A 123 7.59 8.56 15.11
N TRP A 124 6.32 8.19 14.94
CA TRP A 124 5.58 7.28 15.82
C TRP A 124 5.86 5.79 15.57
N TYR A 125 7.12 5.38 15.75
CA TYR A 125 7.61 4.04 15.38
C TYR A 125 6.81 2.89 16.01
N VAL A 126 6.44 2.99 17.29
CA VAL A 126 5.68 1.92 17.98
C VAL A 126 4.31 1.72 17.33
N THR A 127 3.64 2.80 16.95
CA THR A 127 2.35 2.73 16.26
C THR A 127 2.52 2.15 14.85
N ALA A 128 3.53 2.59 14.10
CA ALA A 128 3.85 2.04 12.79
C ALA A 128 4.13 0.53 12.85
N ALA A 129 4.98 0.10 13.80
CA ALA A 129 5.30 -1.30 14.02
C ALA A 129 4.07 -2.14 14.37
N GLN A 130 3.15 -1.61 15.20
CA GLN A 130 1.89 -2.29 15.52
C GLN A 130 0.96 -2.41 14.30
N ASN A 131 0.95 -1.41 13.42
CA ASN A 131 0.12 -1.41 12.23
C ASN A 131 0.53 -2.48 11.20
N THR A 132 1.78 -2.98 11.23
CA THR A 132 2.24 -4.07 10.34
C THR A 132 1.36 -5.33 10.42
N TRP A 133 0.75 -5.62 11.58
CA TRP A 133 -0.23 -6.70 11.72
C TRP A 133 -1.45 -6.52 10.81
N TYR A 134 -1.96 -5.29 10.73
CA TYR A 134 -3.11 -4.97 9.88
C TYR A 134 -2.73 -4.98 8.41
N ILE A 135 -1.57 -4.42 8.07
CA ILE A 135 -1.03 -4.39 6.71
C ILE A 135 -0.86 -5.82 6.18
N GLY A 136 -0.18 -6.69 6.94
CA GLY A 136 0.03 -8.08 6.56
C GLY A 136 -1.26 -8.87 6.41
N ARG A 137 -2.24 -8.66 7.31
CA ARG A 137 -3.54 -9.32 7.21
C ARG A 137 -4.30 -8.92 5.93
N PHE A 138 -4.32 -7.63 5.59
CA PHE A 138 -5.01 -7.17 4.40
C PHE A 138 -4.30 -7.60 3.12
N ALA A 139 -2.95 -7.57 3.11
CA ALA A 139 -2.16 -8.11 2.01
C ALA A 139 -2.42 -9.63 1.81
N ALA A 140 -2.55 -10.41 2.89
CA ALA A 140 -2.90 -11.83 2.80
C ALA A 140 -4.28 -12.04 2.16
N GLN A 141 -5.29 -11.25 2.54
CA GLN A 141 -6.61 -11.30 1.91
C GLN A 141 -6.55 -10.95 0.42
N PHE A 142 -5.70 -9.99 0.04
CA PHE A 142 -5.46 -9.66 -1.36
C PHE A 142 -4.79 -10.80 -2.13
N ILE A 143 -3.80 -11.48 -1.54
CA ILE A 143 -3.19 -12.67 -2.14
C ILE A 143 -4.24 -13.78 -2.32
N ASP A 144 -5.05 -14.06 -1.30
CA ASP A 144 -6.13 -15.05 -1.40
C ASP A 144 -7.09 -14.69 -2.54
N PHE A 145 -7.46 -13.41 -2.67
CA PHE A 145 -8.25 -12.92 -3.78
C PHE A 145 -7.60 -13.22 -5.13
N LEU A 146 -6.32 -12.88 -5.33
CA LEU A 146 -5.58 -13.16 -6.57
C LEU A 146 -5.53 -14.66 -6.90
N VAL A 147 -5.34 -15.52 -5.91
CA VAL A 147 -5.22 -16.99 -6.11
C VAL A 147 -6.58 -17.63 -6.43
N THR A 148 -7.68 -16.98 -6.09
CA THR A 148 -9.04 -17.47 -6.41
C THR A 148 -9.56 -17.03 -7.78
N ARG A 149 -8.68 -16.48 -8.64
CA ARG A 149 -8.97 -16.06 -10.01
C ARG A 149 -8.15 -16.88 -10.99
#